data_AF-A0A2I7N2U2-F1
#
_entry.id   AF-A0A2I7N2U2-F1
#
_cell.length_a   1.000
_cell.length_b   1.000
_cell.length_c   1.000
_cell.angle_alpha   90.00
_cell.angle_beta   90.00
_cell.angle_gamma   90.00
#
_symmetry.space_group_name_H-M   'P 1'
#
loop_
_entity.id
_entity.type
_entity.pdbx_description
1 polymer ?
#
loop_
_entity_poly.entity_id
_entity_poly.type
_entity_poly.pdbx_seq_one_letter_code
_entity_poly.pdbx_strand_id
1 'polypeptide(L)'
;MSTKTAVAIAIMQIRRYLYGGLTDKHLKDYISGRIAKIYFKGIMSFYPLVNDEEQLKKLDGWMISTIFRTLKLHSKLVHNSDFSFVDIRNNSELLKFFRTQKINISDKEIDLQIPSFMRVYRAINRGILDFGIEGIMNPRSLNYDY
;
A
#
# COMPACT_ATOMS: atom_id res chain seq x y z
N MET A 1 7.58 -17.68 14.38
CA MET A 1 7.37 -16.30 13.85
C MET A 1 6.10 -15.76 14.49
N SER A 2 6.12 -14.56 15.08
CA SER A 2 4.94 -13.96 15.71
C SER A 2 3.84 -13.64 14.69
N THR A 3 2.57 -13.71 15.11
CA THR A 3 1.41 -13.34 14.25
C THR A 3 1.54 -11.90 13.78
N LYS A 4 1.99 -11.00 14.67
CA LYS A 4 2.22 -9.59 14.35
C LYS A 4 3.26 -9.42 13.24
N THR A 5 4.35 -10.19 13.29
CA THR A 5 5.39 -10.17 12.26
C THR A 5 4.88 -10.69 10.91
N ALA A 6 4.05 -11.73 10.91
CA ALA A 6 3.45 -12.28 9.68
C ALA A 6 2.57 -11.26 8.97
N VAL A 7 1.67 -10.61 9.71
CA VAL A 7 0.79 -9.56 9.18
C VAL A 7 1.61 -8.38 8.65
N ALA A 8 2.65 -7.99 9.38
CA ALA A 8 3.56 -6.92 8.95
C ALA A 8 4.22 -7.24 7.60
N ILE A 9 4.81 -8.44 7.48
CA ILE A 9 5.44 -8.89 6.23
C ILE A 9 4.43 -8.91 5.09
N ALA A 10 3.21 -9.41 5.31
CA ALA A 10 2.17 -9.44 4.29
C ALA A 10 1.81 -8.03 3.79
N ILE A 11 1.60 -7.07 4.70
CA ILE A 11 1.34 -5.66 4.33
C ILE A 11 2.52 -5.05 3.58
N MET A 12 3.76 -5.36 4.00
CA MET A 12 4.97 -4.90 3.30
C MET A 12 5.04 -5.46 1.88
N GLN A 13 4.67 -6.72 1.64
CA GLN A 13 4.68 -7.29 0.29
C GLN A 13 3.61 -6.64 -0.59
N ILE A 14 2.40 -6.39 -0.07
CA ILE A 14 1.35 -5.66 -0.80
C ILE A 14 1.83 -4.24 -1.15
N ARG A 15 2.44 -3.53 -0.19
CA ARG A 15 3.01 -2.21 -0.42
C ARG A 15 4.12 -2.24 -1.46
N ARG A 16 5.03 -3.22 -1.39
CA ARG A 16 6.12 -3.38 -2.35
C ARG A 16 5.58 -3.62 -3.76
N TYR A 17 4.54 -4.44 -3.89
CA TYR A 17 3.87 -4.67 -5.17
C TYR A 17 3.25 -3.39 -5.73
N LEU A 18 2.48 -2.66 -4.92
CA LEU A 18 1.77 -1.45 -5.38
C LEU A 18 2.70 -0.26 -5.63
N TYR A 19 3.65 -0.04 -4.72
CA TYR A 19 4.45 1.18 -4.69
C TYR A 19 5.89 1.00 -5.13
N GLY A 20 6.37 -0.24 -5.30
CA GLY A 20 7.74 -0.50 -5.75
C GLY A 20 8.82 -0.16 -4.73
N GLY A 21 8.52 -0.27 -3.44
CA GLY A 21 9.45 0.03 -2.35
C GLY A 21 9.31 1.44 -1.77
N LEU A 22 8.42 2.29 -2.31
CA LEU A 22 8.04 3.54 -1.67
C LEU A 22 7.16 3.28 -0.45
N THR A 23 7.14 4.24 0.47
CA THR A 23 6.29 4.20 1.68
C THR A 23 5.13 5.17 1.50
N ASP A 24 4.11 5.02 2.34
CA ASP A 24 3.01 5.98 2.40
C ASP A 24 3.48 7.41 2.66
N LYS A 25 4.54 7.58 3.46
CA LYS A 25 5.15 8.88 3.72
C LYS A 25 5.76 9.46 2.44
N HIS A 26 6.56 8.68 1.70
CA HIS A 26 7.13 9.13 0.43
C HIS A 26 6.06 9.63 -0.55
N LEU A 27 4.95 8.90 -0.68
CA LEU A 27 3.84 9.32 -1.55
C LEU A 27 3.16 10.61 -1.05
N LYS A 28 2.92 10.74 0.26
CA LYS A 28 2.31 11.96 0.83
C LYS A 28 3.21 13.18 0.68
N ASP A 29 4.50 13.02 0.96
CA ASP A 29 5.48 14.10 0.85
C ASP A 29 5.66 14.50 -0.63
N TYR A 30 5.61 13.54 -1.56
CA TYR A 30 5.60 13.83 -2.99
C TYR A 30 4.32 14.54 -3.44
N ILE A 31 3.13 14.03 -3.08
CA ILE A 31 1.84 14.65 -3.44
C ILE A 31 1.72 16.07 -2.89
N SER A 32 2.23 16.34 -1.69
CA SER A 32 2.23 17.67 -1.06
C SER A 32 3.33 18.60 -1.57
N GLY A 33 4.30 18.09 -2.34
CA GLY A 33 5.40 18.88 -2.91
C GLY A 33 6.58 19.10 -1.97
N ARG A 34 6.61 18.43 -0.81
CA ARG A 34 7.78 18.41 0.08
C ARG A 34 8.96 17.68 -0.57
N ILE A 35 8.69 16.73 -1.45
CA ILE A 35 9.70 16.02 -2.25
C ILE A 35 9.41 16.29 -3.72
N ALA A 36 10.43 16.73 -4.47
CA ALA A 36 10.28 17.09 -5.87
C ALA A 36 10.23 15.90 -6.84
N LYS A 37 10.87 14.78 -6.50
CA LYS A 37 10.97 13.61 -7.37
C LYS A 37 10.96 12.30 -6.60
N ILE A 38 10.23 11.32 -7.13
CA ILE A 38 10.26 9.91 -6.67
C ILE A 38 10.31 9.00 -7.88
N TYR A 39 10.87 7.79 -7.71
CA TYR A 39 10.92 6.78 -8.77
C TYR A 39 9.83 5.75 -8.53
N PHE A 40 8.85 5.68 -9.44
CA PHE A 40 7.77 4.72 -9.34
C PHE A 40 8.21 3.36 -9.94
N LYS A 41 8.30 2.33 -9.10
CA LYS A 41 8.71 0.98 -9.51
C LYS A 41 7.63 -0.08 -9.31
N GLY A 42 6.50 0.31 -8.73
CA GLY A 42 5.38 -0.60 -8.42
C GLY A 42 4.50 -0.84 -9.63
N ILE A 43 3.50 -1.72 -9.48
CA ILE A 43 2.62 -2.11 -10.59
C ILE A 43 2.00 -0.91 -11.33
N MET A 44 1.67 0.16 -10.61
CA MET A 44 0.99 1.31 -11.21
C MET A 44 1.90 2.11 -12.16
N SER A 45 3.23 2.02 -12.06
CA SER A 45 4.12 2.67 -13.04
C SER A 45 4.25 1.91 -14.36
N PHE A 46 3.75 0.68 -14.43
CA PHE A 46 3.56 -0.03 -15.69
C PHE A 46 2.29 0.41 -16.41
N TYR A 47 1.33 0.98 -15.67
CA TYR A 47 0.03 1.40 -16.20
C TYR A 47 -0.31 2.85 -15.79
N PRO A 48 0.55 3.83 -16.15
CA PRO A 48 0.37 5.22 -15.69
C PRO A 48 -0.89 5.90 -16.26
N LEU A 49 -1.50 5.34 -17.30
CA LEU A 49 -2.70 5.86 -17.96
C LEU A 49 -4.03 5.36 -17.36
N VAL A 50 -3.98 4.47 -16.36
CA VAL A 50 -5.20 4.03 -15.65
C VAL A 50 -5.81 5.23 -14.96
N ASN A 51 -7.04 5.60 -15.34
CA ASN A 51 -7.72 6.83 -14.92
C ASN A 51 -9.13 6.61 -14.34
N ASP A 52 -9.59 5.36 -14.24
CA ASP A 52 -10.87 5.05 -13.60
C ASP A 52 -10.75 5.14 -12.06
N GLU A 53 -10.92 6.34 -11.53
CA GLU A 53 -10.86 6.59 -10.09
C GLU A 53 -11.91 5.82 -9.29
N GLU A 54 -13.07 5.52 -9.88
CA GLU A 54 -14.11 4.79 -9.18
C GLU A 54 -13.69 3.33 -8.98
N GLN A 55 -13.13 2.71 -10.01
CA GLN A 55 -12.55 1.38 -9.93
C GLN A 55 -11.38 1.34 -8.94
N LEU A 56 -10.50 2.34 -8.94
CA LEU A 56 -9.39 2.42 -7.97
C LEU A 56 -9.88 2.54 -6.52
N LYS A 57 -10.94 3.31 -6.27
CA LYS A 57 -11.59 3.38 -4.94
C LYS A 57 -12.21 2.04 -4.55
N LYS A 58 -12.84 1.34 -5.50
CA LYS A 58 -13.40 0.00 -5.30
C LYS A 58 -12.30 -1.02 -4.98
N LEU A 59 -11.13 -0.94 -5.63
CA LEU A 59 -9.95 -1.77 -5.33
C LEU A 59 -9.39 -1.51 -3.93
N ASP A 60 -9.32 -0.25 -3.50
CA ASP A 60 -8.97 0.08 -2.10
C ASP A 60 -9.97 -0.55 -1.12
N GLY A 61 -11.27 -0.42 -1.39
CA GLY A 61 -12.32 -1.04 -0.57
C GLY A 61 -12.21 -2.57 -0.53
N TRP A 62 -12.02 -3.21 -1.68
CA TRP A 62 -11.82 -4.65 -1.80
C TRP A 62 -10.60 -5.13 -0.99
N MET A 63 -9.47 -4.44 -1.11
CA MET A 63 -8.25 -4.78 -0.39
C MET A 63 -8.45 -4.69 1.12
N ILE A 64 -9.03 -3.59 1.62
CA ILE A 64 -9.30 -3.41 3.06
C ILE A 64 -10.25 -4.48 3.57
N SER A 65 -11.35 -4.76 2.85
CA SER A 65 -12.32 -5.79 3.23
C SER A 65 -11.70 -7.19 3.22
N THR A 66 -10.79 -7.48 2.29
CA THR A 66 -10.08 -8.76 2.22
C THR A 66 -9.12 -8.94 3.38
N ILE A 67 -8.33 -7.91 3.70
CA ILE A 67 -7.46 -7.90 4.88
C ILE A 67 -8.32 -8.09 6.14
N PHE A 68 -9.41 -7.33 6.29
CA PHE A 68 -10.30 -7.42 7.46
C PHE A 68 -10.80 -8.84 7.71
N ARG A 69 -11.40 -9.47 6.68
CA ARG A 69 -11.94 -10.84 6.78
C ARG A 69 -10.86 -11.86 7.07
N THR A 70 -9.70 -11.72 6.44
CA THR A 70 -8.55 -12.62 6.66
C THR A 70 -8.08 -12.57 8.11
N LEU A 71 -7.93 -11.37 8.66
CA LEU A 71 -7.49 -11.18 10.05
C LEU A 71 -8.55 -11.65 11.06
N LYS A 72 -9.84 -11.42 10.77
CA LYS A 72 -10.93 -11.96 11.58
C LYS A 72 -10.95 -13.49 11.60
N LEU A 73 -10.77 -14.12 10.43
CA LEU A 73 -10.70 -15.58 10.34
C LEU A 73 -9.48 -16.11 11.08
N HIS A 74 -8.31 -15.52 10.86
CA HIS A 74 -7.07 -15.89 11.55
C HIS A 74 -7.23 -15.80 13.08
N SER A 75 -7.82 -14.72 13.58
CA SER A 75 -8.06 -14.51 15.01
C SER A 75 -9.03 -15.52 15.62
N LYS A 76 -9.92 -16.14 14.83
CA LYS A 76 -10.80 -17.22 15.28
C LYS A 76 -10.09 -18.57 15.32
N LEU A 77 -9.19 -18.81 14.37
CA LEU A 77 -8.50 -20.10 14.22
C LEU A 77 -7.28 -20.23 15.16
N VAL A 78 -6.61 -19.12 15.46
CA VAL A 78 -5.42 -19.10 16.31
C VAL A 78 -5.81 -18.65 17.72
N HIS A 79 -6.02 -19.62 18.61
CA HIS A 79 -6.16 -19.35 20.05
C HIS A 79 -4.81 -18.85 20.61
N ASN A 80 -4.84 -17.75 21.39
CA ASN A 80 -3.66 -17.09 21.99
C ASN A 80 -2.68 -16.42 21.01
N SER A 81 -3.17 -15.68 20.01
CA SER A 81 -2.31 -14.79 19.24
C SER A 81 -1.88 -13.57 20.08
N ASP A 82 -0.60 -13.22 20.00
CA ASP A 82 -0.02 -11.96 20.48
C ASP A 82 -0.51 -10.72 19.71
N PHE A 83 -1.36 -10.93 18.69
CA PHE A 83 -1.93 -9.90 17.83
C PHE A 83 -3.42 -10.19 17.57
N SER A 84 -4.27 -9.75 18.50
CA SER A 84 -5.72 -9.95 18.42
C SER A 84 -6.40 -8.86 17.59
N PHE A 85 -7.27 -9.28 16.67
CA PHE A 85 -8.14 -8.39 15.89
C PHE A 85 -9.61 -8.52 16.31
N VAL A 86 -9.86 -9.15 17.46
CA VAL A 86 -11.22 -9.44 17.95
C VAL A 86 -12.03 -8.15 18.11
N ASP A 87 -11.40 -7.06 18.54
CA ASP A 87 -12.09 -5.80 18.84
C ASP A 87 -12.37 -4.90 17.62
N ILE A 88 -11.73 -5.13 16.47
CA ILE A 88 -11.93 -4.30 15.28
C ILE A 88 -13.27 -4.64 14.63
N ARG A 89 -14.21 -3.69 14.55
CA ARG A 89 -15.59 -3.94 14.12
C ARG A 89 -15.83 -3.71 12.64
N ASN A 90 -15.06 -2.80 12.03
CA ASN A 90 -15.28 -2.36 10.66
C ASN A 90 -13.97 -1.92 9.98
N ASN A 91 -14.05 -1.67 8.66
CA ASN A 91 -12.93 -1.22 7.83
C ASN A 91 -12.30 0.10 8.32
N SER A 92 -13.08 1.02 8.87
CA SER A 92 -12.58 2.32 9.35
C SER A 92 -11.71 2.15 10.60
N GLU A 93 -12.15 1.33 11.55
CA GLU A 93 -11.36 0.97 12.72
C GLU A 93 -10.09 0.22 12.34
N LEU A 94 -10.16 -0.68 11.36
CA LEU A 94 -9.00 -1.40 10.84
C LEU A 94 -7.95 -0.45 10.28
N LEU A 95 -8.37 0.51 9.44
CA LEU A 95 -7.49 1.52 8.89
C LEU A 95 -6.84 2.38 9.99
N LYS A 96 -7.61 2.79 10.99
CA LYS A 96 -7.09 3.57 12.14
C LYS A 96 -6.06 2.77 12.92
N PHE A 97 -6.35 1.50 13.19
CA PHE A 97 -5.44 0.58 13.86
C PHE A 97 -4.12 0.48 13.11
N PHE A 98 -4.14 0.09 11.83
CA PHE A 98 -2.91 -0.09 11.05
C PHE A 98 -2.12 1.20 10.82
N ARG A 99 -2.79 2.36 10.79
CA ARG A 99 -2.12 3.66 10.65
C ARG A 99 -1.25 4.02 11.87
N THR A 100 -1.61 3.57 13.06
CA THR A 100 -0.84 3.84 14.29
C THR A 100 0.14 2.71 14.63
N GLN A 101 -0.03 1.52 14.05
CA GLN A 101 0.86 0.40 14.28
C GLN A 101 2.20 0.57 13.58
N LYS A 102 3.24 0.22 14.33
CA LYS A 102 4.61 0.08 13.85
C LYS A 102 5.22 -1.21 14.40
N ILE A 103 6.22 -1.73 13.70
CA ILE A 103 6.97 -2.89 14.13
C ILE A 103 8.45 -2.67 13.87
N ASN A 104 9.31 -3.16 14.76
CA ASN A 104 10.74 -3.18 14.56
C ASN A 104 11.14 -4.50 13.91
N ILE A 105 11.77 -4.44 12.73
CA ILE A 105 12.37 -5.59 12.06
C ILE A 105 13.82 -5.22 11.78
N SER A 106 14.76 -5.96 12.37
CA SER A 106 16.20 -5.72 12.21
C SER A 106 16.60 -4.27 12.46
N ASP A 107 16.21 -3.73 13.62
CA ASP A 107 16.45 -2.36 14.09
C ASP A 107 15.88 -1.24 13.20
N LYS A 108 15.00 -1.59 12.25
CA LYS A 108 14.25 -0.63 11.45
C LYS A 108 12.80 -0.61 11.89
N GLU A 109 12.32 0.59 12.24
CA GLU A 109 10.91 0.85 12.50
C GLU A 109 10.15 0.90 11.16
N ILE A 110 9.14 0.03 11.02
CA ILE A 110 8.35 -0.10 9.81
C ILE A 110 6.90 0.26 10.12
N ASP A 111 6.34 1.20 9.36
CA ASP A 111 4.93 1.55 9.44
C ASP A 111 4.08 0.43 8.80
N LEU A 112 2.96 0.11 9.45
CA LEU A 112 2.02 -0.90 8.95
C LEU A 112 0.81 -0.29 8.27
N GLN A 113 0.92 0.97 7.81
CA GLN A 113 -0.18 1.61 7.11
C GLN A 113 -0.54 0.79 5.86
N ILE A 114 -1.83 0.43 5.73
CA ILE A 114 -2.33 -0.30 4.56
C ILE A 114 -2.09 0.60 3.32
N PRO A 115 -1.46 0.08 2.25
CA PRO A 115 -1.24 0.83 1.02
C PRO A 115 -2.58 1.15 0.33
N SER A 116 -2.57 2.00 -0.70
CA SER A 116 -3.76 2.45 -1.41
C SER A 116 -3.45 2.70 -2.88
N PHE A 117 -4.28 2.11 -3.74
CA PHE A 117 -4.32 2.32 -5.18
C PHE A 117 -4.56 3.81 -5.49
N MET A 118 -5.54 4.45 -4.84
CA MET A 118 -5.81 5.88 -5.07
C MET A 118 -4.64 6.78 -4.67
N ARG A 119 -3.88 6.42 -3.63
CA ARG A 119 -2.75 7.23 -3.20
C ARG A 119 -1.62 7.21 -4.21
N VAL A 120 -1.24 6.03 -4.70
CA VAL A 120 -0.19 5.92 -5.73
C VAL A 120 -0.65 6.50 -7.06
N TYR A 121 -1.93 6.34 -7.42
CA TYR A 121 -2.52 6.99 -8.59
C TYR A 121 -2.40 8.51 -8.54
N ARG A 122 -2.76 9.15 -7.40
CA ARG A 122 -2.58 10.61 -7.23
C ARG A 122 -1.13 11.06 -7.36
N ALA A 123 -0.20 10.25 -6.84
CA ALA A 123 1.22 10.52 -7.00
C ALA A 123 1.65 10.38 -8.47
N ILE A 124 1.21 9.33 -9.18
CA ILE A 124 1.51 9.15 -10.60
C ILE A 124 0.94 10.29 -11.44
N ASN A 125 -0.33 10.67 -11.25
CA ASN A 125 -0.96 11.77 -11.96
C ASN A 125 -0.22 13.09 -11.77
N ARG A 126 0.20 13.38 -10.53
CA ARG A 126 1.06 14.54 -10.28
C ARG A 126 2.35 14.44 -11.10
N GLY A 127 3.00 13.28 -11.08
CA GLY A 127 4.23 13.09 -11.84
C GLY A 127 4.05 13.22 -13.34
N ILE A 128 2.91 12.79 -13.89
CA ILE A 128 2.59 12.96 -15.31
C ILE A 128 2.43 14.44 -15.64
N LEU A 129 1.80 15.23 -14.76
CA LEU A 129 1.68 16.68 -14.93
C LEU A 129 3.05 17.39 -14.85
N ASP A 130 3.92 16.95 -13.93
CA ASP A 130 5.21 17.59 -13.67
C ASP A 130 6.29 17.21 -14.72
N PHE A 131 6.28 15.96 -15.21
CA PHE A 131 7.39 15.37 -15.98
C PHE A 131 6.97 14.62 -17.25
N GLY A 132 5.68 14.55 -17.56
CA GLY A 132 5.15 13.73 -18.65
C GLY A 132 5.16 12.23 -18.34
N ILE A 133 4.57 11.44 -19.25
CA ILE A 133 4.42 9.98 -19.07
C ILE A 133 5.78 9.28 -19.01
N GLU A 134 6.71 9.64 -19.90
CA GLU A 134 8.05 9.03 -19.97
C GLU A 134 8.86 9.23 -18.68
N GLY A 135 8.64 10.33 -17.96
CA GLY A 135 9.30 10.61 -16.69
C GLY A 135 8.84 9.72 -15.53
N ILE A 136 7.69 9.07 -15.66
CA ILE A 136 7.02 8.29 -14.59
C ILE A 136 6.94 6.80 -14.92
N MET A 137 6.82 6.49 -16.20
CA MET A 137 6.67 5.12 -16.67
C MET A 137 7.90 4.28 -16.32
N ASN A 138 7.67 3.03 -15.93
CA ASN A 138 8.77 2.11 -15.67
C ASN A 138 9.56 1.88 -16.98
N PRO A 139 10.89 2.05 -17.03
CA PRO A 139 11.66 1.85 -18.27
C PRO A 139 11.50 0.44 -18.87
N ARG A 140 11.22 -0.56 -18.03
CA ARG A 140 10.99 -1.94 -18.47
C ARG A 140 9.60 -2.19 -19.05
N SER A 141 8.67 -1.23 -18.95
CA SER A 141 7.32 -1.37 -19.51
C SER A 141 7.33 -1.47 -21.04
N LEU A 142 8.34 -0.91 -21.70
CA LEU A 142 8.53 -0.98 -23.15
C LEU A 142 8.97 -2.38 -23.63
N ASN A 143 9.36 -3.28 -22.72
CA ASN A 143 9.86 -4.62 -23.04
C ASN A 143 8.79 -5.72 -22.88
N TYR A 144 7.52 -5.36 -22.74
CA TYR A 144 6.42 -6.34 -22.78
C TYR A 144 6.00 -6.55 -24.24
N ASP A 145 6.53 -7.60 -24.86
CA ASP A 145 5.95 -8.15 -26.09
C ASP A 145 4.63 -8.86 -25.71
N TYR A 146 3.51 -8.36 -26.24
CA TYR A 146 2.19 -8.99 -26.14
C TYR A 146 1.95 -9.92 -27.32
#